data_AF-A0A1Q7FII4-F1
#
_entry.id   AF-A0A1Q7FII4-F1
#
_cell.length_a   1.000
_cell.length_b   1.000
_cell.length_c   1.000
_cell.angle_alpha   90.00
_cell.angle_beta   90.00
_cell.angle_gamma   90.00
#
_symmetry.space_group_name_H-M   'P 1'
#
loop_
_entity.id
_entity.type
_entity.pdbx_description
1 polymer ?
#
loop_
_entity_poly.entity_id
_entity_poly.type
_entity_poly.pdbx_seq_one_letter_code
_entity_poly.pdbx_strand_id
1 'polypeptide(L)'
;MDPSDLRTGLAERLAKAEPIDAETFNAACFMLSRALEDLELTVPEAAPLVRRLLRVAGRVIIDTGETGASQDVWPNTRETALQWIDEALRALGYEIEPRVS
;
A
#
# COMPACT_ATOMS: atom_id res chain seq x y z
N MET A 1 -14.32 0.52 -13.16
CA MET A 1 -15.16 0.79 -11.98
C MET A 1 -15.09 2.28 -11.69
N ASP A 2 -16.22 2.94 -11.45
CA ASP A 2 -16.22 4.35 -11.03
C ASP A 2 -15.56 4.47 -9.64
N PRO A 3 -14.69 5.47 -9.38
CA PRO A 3 -14.12 5.71 -8.04
C PRO A 3 -15.17 5.84 -6.91
N SER A 4 -16.36 6.33 -7.23
CA SER A 4 -17.47 6.45 -6.28
C SER A 4 -18.12 5.08 -5.95
N ASP A 5 -18.22 4.19 -6.94
CA ASP A 5 -18.66 2.80 -6.75
C ASP A 5 -17.69 2.04 -5.84
N LEU A 6 -16.38 2.21 -6.06
CA LEU A 6 -15.34 1.60 -5.25
C LEU A 6 -15.40 2.06 -3.79
N ARG A 7 -15.61 3.37 -3.55
CA ARG A 7 -15.72 3.93 -2.19
C ARG A 7 -16.90 3.35 -1.43
N THR A 8 -18.06 3.32 -2.08
CA THR A 8 -19.31 2.84 -1.46
C THR A 8 -19.22 1.35 -1.20
N GLY A 9 -18.77 0.57 -2.19
CA GLY A 9 -18.59 -0.88 -2.06
C GLY A 9 -17.58 -1.26 -0.97
N LEU A 10 -16.45 -0.55 -0.87
CA LEU A 10 -15.47 -0.80 0.19
C LEU A 10 -16.06 -0.48 1.58
N ALA A 11 -16.73 0.66 1.73
CA ALA A 11 -17.33 1.06 3.01
C ALA A 11 -18.37 0.03 3.50
N GLU A 12 -19.22 -0.46 2.59
CA GLU A 12 -20.22 -1.49 2.91
C GLU A 12 -19.58 -2.82 3.32
N ARG A 13 -18.57 -3.30 2.56
CA ARG A 13 -17.86 -4.54 2.87
C ARG A 13 -17.19 -4.45 4.24
N LEU A 14 -16.51 -3.34 4.53
CA LEU A 14 -15.88 -3.10 5.84
C LEU A 14 -16.90 -3.04 6.98
N ALA A 15 -18.04 -2.36 6.77
CA ALA A 15 -19.11 -2.26 7.77
C ALA A 15 -19.73 -3.64 8.10
N LYS A 16 -19.76 -4.54 7.12
CA LYS A 16 -20.28 -5.91 7.27
C LYS A 16 -19.21 -6.94 7.64
N ALA A 17 -17.95 -6.50 7.83
CA ALA A 17 -16.79 -7.37 8.03
C ALA A 17 -16.62 -8.45 6.93
N GLU A 18 -17.02 -8.12 5.70
CA GLU A 18 -16.86 -9.02 4.55
C GLU A 18 -15.39 -9.03 4.09
N PRO A 19 -14.86 -10.18 3.64
CA PRO A 19 -13.53 -10.25 3.05
C PRO A 19 -13.42 -9.33 1.85
N ILE A 20 -12.24 -8.72 1.66
CA ILE A 20 -11.87 -7.99 0.44
C ILE A 20 -10.80 -8.77 -0.32
N ASP A 21 -10.92 -8.78 -1.65
CA ASP A 21 -9.93 -9.38 -2.56
C ASP A 21 -8.72 -8.45 -2.76
N ALA A 22 -7.66 -8.99 -3.37
CA ALA A 22 -6.40 -8.27 -3.57
C ALA A 22 -6.55 -7.02 -4.45
N GLU A 23 -7.40 -7.10 -5.49
CA GLU A 23 -7.69 -5.95 -6.36
C GLU A 23 -8.36 -4.82 -5.58
N THR A 24 -9.39 -5.15 -4.78
CA THR A 24 -10.10 -4.20 -3.92
C THR A 24 -9.16 -3.58 -2.89
N PHE A 25 -8.27 -4.37 -2.29
CA PHE A 25 -7.28 -3.88 -1.33
C PHE A 25 -6.29 -2.89 -1.97
N ASN A 26 -5.75 -3.23 -3.14
CA ASN A 26 -4.84 -2.35 -3.88
C ASN A 26 -5.54 -1.06 -4.33
N ALA A 27 -6.78 -1.17 -4.79
CA ALA A 27 -7.60 -0.03 -5.16
C ALA A 27 -7.88 0.88 -3.94
N ALA A 28 -8.12 0.30 -2.76
CA ALA A 28 -8.23 1.04 -1.50
C ALA A 28 -6.91 1.76 -1.14
N CYS A 29 -5.76 1.11 -1.29
CA CYS A 29 -4.45 1.74 -1.08
C CYS A 29 -4.25 2.95 -2.00
N PHE A 30 -4.64 2.82 -3.28
CA PHE A 30 -4.60 3.93 -4.24
C PHE A 30 -5.53 5.08 -3.81
N MET A 31 -6.78 4.79 -3.46
CA MET A 31 -7.73 5.80 -2.98
C MET A 31 -7.23 6.54 -1.74
N LEU A 32 -6.71 5.81 -0.74
CA LEU A 32 -6.14 6.41 0.47
C LEU A 32 -4.94 7.29 0.14
N SER A 33 -4.12 6.91 -0.85
CA SER A 33 -2.99 7.73 -1.30
C SER A 33 -3.41 9.09 -1.88
N ARG A 34 -4.60 9.16 -2.49
CA ARG A 34 -5.21 10.39 -3.01
C ARG A 34 -5.83 11.20 -1.88
N ALA A 35 -6.56 10.56 -0.96
CA ALA A 35 -7.16 11.22 0.20
C ALA A 35 -6.13 11.95 1.09
N LEU A 36 -4.87 11.50 1.11
CA LEU A 36 -3.78 12.22 1.76
C LEU A 36 -3.50 13.62 1.20
N GLU A 37 -3.95 13.95 -0.02
CA GLU A 37 -3.80 15.31 -0.59
C GLU A 37 -4.73 16.32 0.08
N ASP A 38 -5.87 15.86 0.58
CA ASP A 38 -6.90 16.69 1.19
C ASP A 38 -6.83 16.69 2.73
N LEU A 39 -5.93 15.89 3.32
CA LEU A 39 -5.75 15.79 4.77
C LEU A 39 -4.77 16.86 5.27
N GLU A 40 -5.21 17.67 6.22
CA GLU A 40 -4.33 18.60 6.96
C GLU A 40 -3.46 17.83 7.96
N LEU A 41 -2.26 17.45 7.52
CA LEU A 41 -1.27 16.81 8.39
C LEU A 41 -0.48 17.86 9.16
N THR A 42 -0.31 17.66 10.47
CA THR A 42 0.57 18.50 11.31
C THR A 42 2.04 18.39 10.92
N VAL A 43 2.41 17.33 10.19
CA VAL A 43 3.74 17.06 9.64
C VAL A 43 3.61 16.80 8.13
N PRO A 44 3.88 17.80 7.27
CA PRO A 44 3.69 17.66 5.81
C PRO A 44 4.52 16.54 5.17
N GLU A 45 5.70 16.24 5.72
CA GLU A 45 6.62 15.19 5.25
C GLU A 45 6.04 13.78 5.39
N ALA A 46 5.04 13.59 6.26
CA ALA A 46 4.38 12.30 6.46
C ALA A 46 3.58 11.87 5.22
N ALA A 47 2.95 12.79 4.48
CA ALA A 47 2.13 12.44 3.32
C ALA A 47 2.95 11.72 2.21
N PRO A 48 4.11 12.24 1.77
CA PRO A 48 4.98 11.54 0.82
C PRO A 48 5.45 10.16 1.29
N LEU A 49 5.68 9.96 2.59
CA LEU A 49 6.05 8.66 3.15
C LEU A 49 4.88 7.67 3.05
N VAL A 50 3.73 8.05 3.58
CA VAL A 50 2.54 7.19 3.61
C VAL A 50 2.09 6.82 2.20
N ARG A 51 2.14 7.74 1.23
CA ARG A 51 1.84 7.43 -0.18
C ARG A 51 2.72 6.32 -0.74
N ARG A 52 4.02 6.33 -0.43
CA ARG A 52 4.96 5.28 -0.87
C ARG A 52 4.68 3.95 -0.18
N LEU A 53 4.40 3.96 1.13
CA LEU A 53 4.05 2.75 1.87
C LEU A 53 2.76 2.11 1.37
N LEU A 54 1.73 2.90 1.08
CA LEU A 54 0.48 2.41 0.49
C LEU A 54 0.70 1.76 -0.88
N ARG A 55 1.59 2.33 -1.71
CA ARG A 55 1.97 1.73 -3.00
C ARG A 55 2.65 0.37 -2.82
N VAL A 56 3.58 0.27 -1.86
CA VAL A 56 4.26 -1.00 -1.54
C VAL A 56 3.24 -2.03 -1.05
N ALA A 57 2.37 -1.65 -0.12
CA ALA A 57 1.33 -2.53 0.41
C ALA A 57 0.40 -3.06 -0.68
N GLY A 58 -0.11 -2.19 -1.55
CA GLY A 58 -0.96 -2.59 -2.67
C GLY A 58 -0.26 -3.57 -3.61
N ARG A 59 1.01 -3.32 -3.94
CA ARG A 59 1.79 -4.22 -4.81
C ARG A 59 2.01 -5.60 -4.20
N VAL A 60 2.42 -5.66 -2.93
CA VAL A 60 2.65 -6.93 -2.22
C VAL A 60 1.37 -7.75 -2.19
N ILE A 61 0.22 -7.12 -1.90
CA ILE A 61 -1.07 -7.81 -1.85
C ILE A 61 -1.50 -8.32 -3.23
N ILE A 62 -1.26 -7.58 -4.31
CA ILE A 62 -1.54 -8.06 -5.68
C ILE A 62 -0.69 -9.29 -6.00
N ASP A 63 0.63 -9.18 -5.84
CA ASP A 63 1.55 -10.25 -6.23
C ASP A 63 1.34 -11.54 -5.40
N THR A 64 0.78 -11.42 -4.18
CA THR A 64 0.63 -12.56 -3.25
C THR A 64 -0.82 -13.03 -3.01
N GLY A 65 -1.81 -12.20 -3.34
CA GLY A 65 -3.22 -12.42 -2.96
C GLY A 65 -4.19 -12.55 -4.14
N GLU A 66 -3.73 -12.34 -5.38
CA GLU A 66 -4.56 -12.59 -6.57
C GLU A 66 -4.83 -14.09 -6.77
N THR A 67 -5.92 -14.40 -7.50
CA THR A 67 -6.27 -15.78 -7.83
C THR A 67 -5.17 -16.39 -8.70
N GLY A 68 -4.54 -17.45 -8.21
CA GLY A 68 -3.42 -18.09 -8.90
C GLY A 68 -2.03 -17.54 -8.53
N ALA A 69 -1.94 -16.65 -7.53
CA ALA A 69 -0.66 -16.24 -6.97
C ALA A 69 0.17 -17.46 -6.52
N SER A 70 1.48 -17.44 -6.84
CA SER A 70 2.43 -18.49 -6.48
C SER A 70 3.43 -17.97 -5.46
N GLN A 71 3.90 -18.84 -4.56
CA GLN A 71 5.01 -18.51 -3.65
C GLN A 71 6.30 -18.17 -4.41
N ASP A 72 6.47 -18.64 -5.65
CA ASP A 72 7.65 -18.38 -6.47
C ASP A 72 7.84 -16.90 -6.81
N VAL A 73 6.78 -16.09 -6.73
CA VAL A 73 6.87 -14.62 -6.97
C VAL A 73 7.44 -13.88 -5.76
N TRP A 74 7.46 -14.51 -4.59
CA TRP A 74 7.81 -13.84 -3.33
C TRP A 74 9.24 -13.29 -3.30
N PRO A 75 10.30 -14.01 -3.73
CA PRO A 75 11.66 -13.47 -3.71
C PRO A 75 11.77 -12.13 -4.45
N ASN A 76 11.19 -12.03 -5.64
CA ASN A 76 11.20 -10.80 -6.45
C ASN A 76 10.30 -9.70 -5.85
N THR A 77 9.11 -10.07 -5.38
CA THR A 77 8.17 -9.13 -4.73
C THR A 77 8.80 -8.51 -3.49
N ARG A 78 9.47 -9.33 -2.68
CA ARG A 78 10.18 -8.90 -1.47
C ARG A 78 11.33 -7.95 -1.79
N GLU A 79 12.17 -8.28 -2.76
CA GLU A 79 13.28 -7.43 -3.18
C GLU A 79 12.78 -6.05 -3.65
N THR A 80 11.78 -6.04 -4.53
CA THR A 80 11.14 -4.81 -5.02
C THR A 80 10.52 -3.99 -3.89
N ALA A 81 9.78 -4.63 -2.98
CA ALA A 81 9.16 -3.96 -1.86
C ALA A 81 10.19 -3.31 -0.92
N LEU A 82 11.27 -4.03 -0.60
CA LEU A 82 12.36 -3.51 0.24
C LEU A 82 13.09 -2.35 -0.45
N GLN A 83 13.37 -2.46 -1.75
CA GLN A 83 13.97 -1.37 -2.52
C GLN A 83 13.09 -0.11 -2.47
N TRP A 84 11.79 -0.22 -2.70
CA TRP A 84 10.89 0.93 -2.67
C TRP A 84 10.76 1.56 -1.28
N ILE A 85 10.82 0.75 -0.21
CA ILE A 85 10.84 1.27 1.17
C ILE A 85 12.14 2.03 1.43
N ASP A 86 13.29 1.46 1.04
CA ASP A 86 14.59 2.12 1.18
C ASP A 86 14.62 3.45 0.41
N GLU A 87 14.18 3.47 -0.85
CA GLU A 87 14.05 4.69 -1.66
C GLU A 87 13.11 5.73 -0.99
N ALA A 88 12.01 5.27 -0.39
CA ALA A 88 11.07 6.14 0.31
C ALA A 88 11.69 6.80 1.55
N LEU A 89 12.52 6.08 2.27
CA LEU A 89 13.14 6.51 3.52
C LEU A 89 14.40 7.34 3.30
N ARG A 90 15.24 6.98 2.32
CA ARG A 90 16.41 7.77 1.91
C ARG A 90 16.04 9.18 1.47
N ALA A 91 14.93 9.33 0.74
CA ALA A 91 14.42 10.63 0.32
C ALA A 91 14.08 11.57 1.50
N LEU A 92 13.96 11.02 2.71
CA LEU A 92 13.65 11.74 3.95
C LEU A 92 14.88 11.82 4.89
N GLY A 93 16.06 11.38 4.43
CA GLY A 93 17.29 11.38 5.23
C GLY A 93 17.40 10.24 6.24
N TYR A 94 16.54 9.22 6.15
CA TYR A 94 16.68 8.01 6.96
C TYR A 94 17.59 6.99 6.25
N GLU A 95 18.56 6.44 6.98
CA GLU A 95 19.26 5.22 6.61
C GLU A 95 18.65 4.05 7.37
N ILE A 96 18.08 3.05 6.68
CA ILE A 96 17.71 1.79 7.34
C ILE A 96 18.99 0.96 7.49
N GLU A 97 19.54 0.90 8.69
CA GLU A 97 20.55 -0.09 9.02
C GLU A 97 19.90 -1.40 9.49
N PRO A 98 20.29 -2.57 8.96
CA PRO A 98 19.86 -3.85 9.51
C PRO A 98 20.28 -3.95 10.97
N ARG A 99 19.34 -4.16 11.89
CA ARG A 99 19.72 -4.60 13.24
C ARG A 99 20.26 -6.02 13.13
N VAL A 100 21.56 -6.17 13.33
CA VAL A 100 22.15 -7.47 13.64
C VAL A 100 21.59 -7.88 15.00
N SER A 101 20.68 -8.85 15.02
CA SER A 101 20.23 -9.53 16.24
C SER A 101 21.12 -10.74 16.52
#